data_AF-W3AS25-F1
#
_entry.id   AF-W3AS25-F1
#
_cell.length_a   1.000
_cell.length_b   1.000
_cell.length_c   1.000
_cell.angle_alpha   90.00
_cell.angle_beta   90.00
_cell.angle_gamma   90.00
#
_symmetry.space_group_name_H-M   'P 1'
#
loop_
_entity.id
_entity.type
_entity.pdbx_description
1 polymer ?
#
loop_
_entity_poly.entity_id
_entity_poly.type
_entity_poly.pdbx_seq_one_letter_code
_entity_poly.pdbx_strand_id
1 'polypeptide(L)'
;MITEKEIARINELYHKSKEGGGLTSDEKNEQAKLRRAYIDSVKANLGVYLKDIKNASKEAGSDMDPAEAKKNAKKAMEATDKEMAEENIG
;
A
#
# COMPACT_ATOMS: atom_id res chain seq x y z
N MET A 1 7.62 -4.19 -3.95
CA MET A 1 6.23 -3.70 -4.09
C MET A 1 5.47 -4.70 -4.95
N ILE A 2 4.20 -4.99 -4.65
CA ILE A 2 3.39 -5.87 -5.51
C ILE A 2 2.99 -5.15 -6.80
N THR A 3 2.99 -5.86 -7.91
CA THR A 3 2.70 -5.32 -9.25
C THR A 3 1.21 -5.39 -9.58
N GLU A 4 0.76 -4.58 -10.54
CA GLU A 4 -0.63 -4.64 -11.05
C GLU A 4 -0.97 -6.02 -11.62
N LYS A 5 0.01 -6.69 -12.26
CA LYS A 5 -0.17 -8.05 -12.79
C LYS A 5 -0.43 -9.06 -11.68
N GLU A 6 0.28 -8.95 -10.56
CA GLU A 6 0.06 -9.79 -9.38
C GLU A 6 -1.30 -9.52 -8.72
N ILE A 7 -1.75 -8.26 -8.70
CA ILE A 7 -3.09 -7.89 -8.22
C ILE A 7 -4.17 -8.48 -9.14
N ALA A 8 -4.01 -8.36 -10.46
CA ALA A 8 -4.91 -8.98 -11.43
C ALA A 8 -4.97 -10.50 -11.23
N ARG A 9 -3.82 -11.14 -11.01
CA ARG A 9 -3.73 -12.57 -10.72
C ARG A 9 -4.44 -12.97 -9.44
N ILE A 10 -4.35 -12.16 -8.37
CA ILE A 10 -5.13 -12.38 -7.13
C ILE A 10 -6.63 -12.38 -7.43
N ASN A 11 -7.11 -11.45 -8.27
CA ASN A 11 -8.51 -11.33 -8.64
C ASN A 11 -8.97 -12.52 -9.50
N GLU A 12 -8.18 -12.94 -10.50
CA GLU A 12 -8.45 -14.14 -11.29
C GLU A 12 -8.63 -15.37 -10.41
N LEU A 13 -7.69 -15.61 -9.49
CA LEU A 13 -7.75 -16.73 -8.54
C LEU A 13 -8.95 -16.60 -7.59
N TYR A 14 -9.35 -15.38 -7.24
CA TYR A 14 -10.55 -15.16 -6.43
C TYR A 14 -11.82 -15.56 -7.20
N HIS A 15 -12.00 -15.08 -8.44
CA HIS A 15 -13.15 -15.43 -9.26
C HIS A 15 -13.20 -16.93 -9.54
N LYS A 16 -12.05 -17.55 -9.88
CA LYS A 16 -11.97 -19.00 -10.07
C LYS A 16 -12.38 -19.77 -8.80
N SER A 17 -11.98 -19.30 -7.62
CA SER A 17 -12.38 -19.90 -6.35
C SER A 17 -13.88 -19.77 -6.06
N LYS A 18 -14.55 -18.74 -6.58
CA LYS A 18 -15.95 -18.43 -6.26
C LYS A 18 -16.94 -18.99 -7.29
N GLU A 19 -16.55 -19.01 -8.55
CA GLU A 19 -17.44 -19.27 -9.69
C GLU A 19 -16.96 -20.45 -10.55
N GLY A 20 -15.66 -20.76 -10.55
CA GLY A 20 -15.02 -21.68 -11.49
C GLY A 20 -14.79 -23.12 -11.00
N GLY A 21 -15.50 -23.56 -9.96
CA GLY A 21 -15.33 -24.91 -9.39
C GLY A 21 -14.20 -25.06 -8.35
N GLY A 22 -13.55 -23.95 -7.97
CA GLY A 22 -12.55 -23.92 -6.91
C GLY A 22 -11.11 -23.83 -7.43
N LEU A 23 -10.17 -23.73 -6.48
CA LEU A 23 -8.73 -23.68 -6.76
C LEU A 23 -8.08 -25.05 -6.57
N THR A 24 -7.15 -25.37 -7.47
CA THR A 24 -6.21 -26.48 -7.26
C THR A 24 -5.28 -26.18 -6.07
N SER A 25 -4.58 -27.20 -5.56
CA SER A 25 -3.64 -27.03 -4.45
C SER A 25 -2.53 -26.01 -4.77
N ASP A 26 -2.00 -26.04 -6.00
CA ASP A 26 -0.96 -25.13 -6.43
C ASP A 26 -1.47 -23.69 -6.53
N GLU A 27 -2.69 -23.50 -7.04
CA GLU A 27 -3.34 -22.19 -7.11
C GLU A 27 -3.67 -21.63 -5.73
N LYS A 28 -4.03 -22.47 -4.76
CA LYS A 28 -4.21 -22.04 -3.35
C LYS A 28 -2.90 -21.54 -2.78
N ASN A 29 -1.80 -22.24 -3.04
CA ASN A 29 -0.46 -21.84 -2.60
C ASN A 29 -0.01 -20.55 -3.28
N GLU A 30 -0.23 -20.42 -4.58
CA GLU A 30 0.03 -19.19 -5.34
C GLU A 30 -0.77 -18.02 -4.76
N GLN A 31 -2.09 -18.19 -4.58
CA GLN A 31 -2.96 -17.15 -4.04
C GLN A 31 -2.54 -16.72 -2.62
N ALA A 32 -2.15 -17.66 -1.77
CA ALA A 32 -1.70 -17.37 -0.41
C ALA A 32 -0.41 -16.55 -0.41
N LYS A 33 0.57 -16.90 -1.26
CA LYS A 33 1.83 -16.15 -1.41
C LYS A 33 1.57 -14.74 -1.92
N LEU A 34 0.77 -14.59 -2.97
CA LEU A 34 0.44 -13.29 -3.56
C LEU A 34 -0.31 -12.39 -2.57
N ARG A 35 -1.31 -12.93 -1.85
CA ARG A 35 -2.03 -12.18 -0.81
C ARG A 35 -1.13 -11.75 0.33
N ARG A 36 -0.18 -12.59 0.73
CA ARG A 36 0.77 -12.23 1.79
C ARG A 36 1.68 -11.09 1.34
N ALA A 37 2.23 -11.17 0.13
CA ALA A 37 3.05 -10.12 -0.45
C ALA A 37 2.28 -8.78 -0.57
N TYR A 38 1.01 -8.84 -0.99
CA TYR A 38 0.13 -7.66 -1.03
C TYR A 38 -0.01 -7.01 0.35
N ILE A 39 -0.40 -7.78 1.36
CA ILE A 39 -0.61 -7.28 2.73
C ILE A 39 0.69 -6.69 3.30
N ASP A 40 1.81 -7.37 3.11
CA ASP A 40 3.10 -6.91 3.63
C ASP A 40 3.52 -5.59 2.94
N SER A 41 3.27 -5.43 1.64
CA SER A 41 3.50 -4.17 0.93
C SER A 41 2.60 -3.02 1.42
N VAL A 42 1.31 -3.31 1.66
CA VAL A 42 0.37 -2.31 2.21
C VAL A 42 0.76 -1.89 3.62
N LYS A 43 1.19 -2.82 4.47
CA LYS A 43 1.64 -2.53 5.83
C LYS A 43 2.91 -1.68 5.84
N ALA A 44 3.88 -1.98 4.98
CA ALA A 44 5.09 -1.19 4.84
C ALA A 44 4.77 0.25 4.45
N ASN A 45 3.95 0.44 3.41
CA ASN A 45 3.55 1.76 2.93
C ASN A 45 2.77 2.54 4.01
N LEU A 46 1.81 1.88 4.67
CA LEU A 46 1.05 2.50 5.77
C LEU A 46 1.96 2.94 6.92
N GLY A 47 2.99 2.15 7.27
CA GLY A 47 3.96 2.50 8.30
C GLY A 47 4.74 3.78 7.98
N VAL A 48 5.12 3.97 6.72
CA VAL A 48 5.77 5.20 6.23
C VAL A 48 4.82 6.39 6.39
N TYR A 49 3.60 6.29 5.87
CA TYR A 49 2.62 7.37 5.98
C TYR A 49 2.28 7.73 7.43
N LEU A 50 2.16 6.75 8.33
CA LEU A 50 1.93 7.02 9.75
C LEU A 50 3.11 7.72 10.43
N LYS A 51 4.34 7.37 10.04
CA LYS A 51 5.55 8.06 10.51
C LYS A 51 5.58 9.51 10.03
N ASP A 52 5.22 9.76 8.78
CA ASP A 52 5.19 11.09 8.19
C ASP A 52 4.10 11.96 8.83
N ILE A 53 2.88 11.41 9.01
CA ILE A 53 1.79 12.08 9.73
C ILE A 53 2.20 12.42 11.16
N LYS A 54 2.86 11.48 11.86
CA LYS A 54 3.35 11.69 13.22
C LYS A 54 4.42 12.78 13.27
N ASN A 55 5.33 12.81 12.31
CA ASN A 55 6.36 13.84 12.23
C ASN A 55 5.75 15.21 11.93
N ALA A 56 4.85 15.30 10.95
CA ALA A 56 4.13 16.53 10.64
C ALA A 56 3.35 17.05 11.84
N SER A 57 2.71 16.16 12.61
CA SER A 57 1.97 16.52 13.83
C SER A 57 2.87 16.93 14.99
N LYS A 58 4.14 16.49 15.01
CA LYS A 58 5.13 16.88 16.01
C LYS A 58 5.77 18.24 15.70
N GLU A 59 6.00 18.53 14.42
CA GLU A 59 6.48 19.84 13.94
C GLU A 59 5.40 20.93 14.03
N ALA A 60 4.14 20.53 13.94
CA ALA A 60 2.99 21.41 14.04
C ALA A 60 2.90 22.17 15.38
N GLY A 61 3.45 21.64 16.48
CA GLY A 61 3.15 22.15 17.82
C GLY A 61 1.68 21.91 18.18
N SER A 62 1.35 21.86 19.48
CA SER A 62 -0.02 21.54 19.93
C SER A 62 -1.09 22.56 19.52
N ASP A 63 -0.67 23.71 18.99
CA ASP A 63 -1.51 24.87 18.70
C ASP A 63 -1.76 25.11 17.20
N MET A 64 -1.22 24.25 16.31
CA MET A 64 -1.43 24.39 14.86
C MET A 64 -2.83 23.98 14.43
N ASP A 65 -3.39 24.78 13.53
CA ASP A 65 -4.71 24.56 12.97
C ASP A 65 -4.81 23.18 12.27
N PRO A 66 -5.86 22.38 12.55
CA PRO A 66 -6.04 21.05 11.97
C PRO A 66 -6.08 21.02 10.43
N ALA A 67 -6.51 22.08 9.76
CA ALA A 67 -6.49 22.16 8.31
C ALA A 67 -5.07 22.36 7.77
N GLU A 68 -4.25 23.12 8.49
CA GLU A 68 -2.83 23.30 8.18
C GLU A 68 -2.03 22.00 8.39
N ALA A 69 -2.30 21.27 9.48
CA ALA A 69 -1.71 19.95 9.73
C ALA A 69 -2.05 18.94 8.61
N LYS A 70 -3.32 18.89 8.16
CA LYS A 70 -3.74 18.05 7.02
C LYS A 70 -3.03 18.43 5.72
N LYS A 71 -2.87 19.73 5.46
CA LYS A 71 -2.19 20.23 4.25
C LYS A 71 -0.71 19.83 4.24
N ASN A 72 -0.05 19.91 5.38
CA ASN A 72 1.36 19.52 5.52
C ASN A 72 1.55 18.00 5.38
N ALA A 73 0.67 17.20 5.99
CA ALA A 73 0.67 15.75 5.80
C ALA A 73 0.44 15.36 4.33
N LYS A 74 -0.51 15.99 3.64
CA LYS A 74 -0.77 15.74 2.21
C LYS A 74 0.44 16.05 1.34
N LYS A 75 1.13 17.16 1.59
CA LYS A 75 2.38 17.52 0.88
C LYS A 75 3.51 16.52 1.14
N ALA A 76 3.65 16.04 2.38
CA ALA A 76 4.66 15.04 2.72
C ALA A 76 4.39 13.72 1.98
N MET A 77 3.14 13.24 1.96
CA MET A 77 2.74 12.04 1.21
C MET A 77 3.02 12.18 -0.30
N GLU A 78 2.66 13.32 -0.90
CA GLU A 78 2.90 13.60 -2.33
C GLU A 78 4.39 13.64 -2.68
N ALA A 79 5.25 14.11 -1.76
CA ALA A 79 6.70 14.10 -1.96
C ALA A 79 7.26 12.67 -1.93
N THR A 80 6.84 11.87 -0.94
CA THR A 80 7.24 10.45 -0.83
C THR A 80 6.80 9.64 -2.05
N ASP A 81 5.56 9.84 -2.53
CA ASP A 81 5.06 9.15 -3.72
C ASP A 81 5.88 9.51 -4.97
N LYS A 82 6.36 10.75 -5.06
CA LYS A 82 7.21 11.20 -6.17
C LYS A 82 8.62 10.60 -6.12
N GLU A 83 9.24 10.57 -4.94
CA GLU A 83 10.56 9.92 -4.75
C GLU A 83 10.50 8.43 -5.08
N MET A 84 9.47 7.73 -4.62
CA MET A 84 9.26 6.31 -4.89
C MET A 84 9.01 6.02 -6.39
N ALA A 85 8.43 6.97 -7.13
CA ALA A 85 8.23 6.86 -8.57
C ALA A 85 9.53 7.11 -9.36
N GLU A 86 10.40 8.00 -8.88
CA GLU A 86 11.69 8.32 -9.49
C GLU A 86 12.73 7.22 -9.26
N GLU A 87 12.72 6.52 -8.12
CA GLU A 87 13.60 5.37 -7.84
C GLU A 87 13.27 4.11 -8.68
N ASN A 88 12.07 4.04 -9.27
CA ASN A 88 11.59 2.86 -10.01
C ASN A 88 11.90 2.93 -11.53
N ILE A 89 12.69 3.91 -11.97
CA ILE A 89 13.14 4.13 -13.36
C ILE A 89 14.64 3.78 -13.54
N GLY A 90 15.31 3.28 -12.48
CA GLY A 90 16.71 2.83 -12.50
C GLY A 90 16.90 1.36 -12.82
#